data_AF-A0A6P3DVQ9-F1
#
_entry.id   AF-A0A6P3DVQ9-F1
#
_cell.length_a   1.000
_cell.length_b   1.000
_cell.length_c   1.000
_cell.angle_alpha   90.00
_cell.angle_beta   90.00
_cell.angle_gamma   90.00
#
_symmetry.space_group_name_H-M   'P 1'
#
loop_
_entity.id
_entity.type
_entity.pdbx_description
1 polymer ?
#
loop_
_entity_poly.entity_id
_entity_poly.type
_entity_poly.pdbx_seq_one_letter_code
_entity_poly.pdbx_strand_id
1 'polypeptide(L)'
;MKAIFVVALTALLVAFVSATPPPECPDDSEEDVALFPNPDDCTSYYTCIRDQPLLMQCHQGLEYNPILRICDWPKKNVTCKRRPVRPPHSPHSPNPPQASTSKSTKHVDIGRMPA
;
A
#
# COMPACT_ATOMS: atom_id res chain seq x y z
N MET A 1 -13.83 43.47 14.75
CA MET A 1 -15.02 42.63 15.08
C MET A 1 -15.39 41.67 13.95
N LYS A 2 -15.66 42.15 12.72
CA LYS A 2 -16.02 41.27 11.56
C LYS A 2 -14.91 40.30 11.13
N ALA A 3 -13.65 40.71 11.18
CA ALA A 3 -12.50 39.87 10.80
C ALA A 3 -12.27 38.68 11.75
N ILE A 4 -12.63 38.81 13.04
CA ILE A 4 -12.44 37.74 14.03
C ILE A 4 -13.42 36.59 13.76
N PHE A 5 -14.68 36.91 13.42
CA PHE A 5 -15.67 35.91 13.01
C PHE A 5 -15.25 35.18 11.72
N VAL A 6 -14.69 35.91 10.75
CA VAL A 6 -14.22 35.30 9.49
C VAL A 6 -13.04 34.37 9.76
N VAL A 7 -12.06 34.77 10.58
CA VAL A 7 -10.90 33.93 10.93
C VAL A 7 -11.32 32.69 11.74
N ALA A 8 -12.25 32.84 12.68
CA ALA A 8 -12.76 31.71 13.46
C ALA A 8 -13.54 30.71 12.57
N LEU A 9 -14.39 31.21 11.66
CA LEU A 9 -15.14 30.38 10.72
C LEU A 9 -14.22 29.65 9.73
N THR A 10 -13.20 30.33 9.19
CA THR A 10 -12.25 29.69 8.27
C THR A 10 -11.36 28.69 8.99
N ALA A 11 -10.90 28.98 10.20
CA ALA A 11 -10.14 28.02 11.00
C ALA A 11 -10.96 26.77 11.35
N LEU A 12 -12.24 26.93 11.69
CA LEU A 12 -13.14 25.80 11.93
C LEU A 12 -13.30 24.94 10.66
N LEU A 13 -13.57 25.58 9.51
CA LEU A 13 -13.72 24.88 8.22
C LEU A 13 -12.45 24.12 7.82
N VAL A 14 -11.26 24.68 8.06
CA VAL A 14 -9.98 24.02 7.76
C VAL A 14 -9.75 22.80 8.66
N ALA A 15 -10.14 22.85 9.94
CA ALA A 15 -9.98 21.74 10.87
C ALA A 15 -10.84 20.51 10.51
N PHE A 16 -12.02 20.71 9.91
CA PHE A 16 -12.87 19.60 9.45
C PHE A 16 -12.37 18.95 8.15
N VAL A 17 -11.62 19.67 7.32
CA VAL A 17 -11.17 19.19 6.00
C VAL A 17 -9.93 18.28 6.08
N SER A 18 -9.13 18.37 7.14
CA SER A 18 -7.79 17.76 7.17
C SER A 18 -7.69 16.33 7.72
N ALA A 19 -8.79 15.71 8.14
CA ALA A 19 -8.74 14.36 8.72
C ALA A 19 -9.00 13.28 7.65
N THR A 20 -7.94 12.74 7.05
CA THR A 20 -8.04 11.46 6.32
C THR A 20 -8.21 10.35 7.36
N PRO A 21 -9.31 9.58 7.35
CA PRO A 21 -9.46 8.46 8.28
C PRO A 21 -8.36 7.42 8.04
N PRO A 22 -7.94 6.70 9.09
CA PRO A 22 -6.96 5.62 8.93
C PRO A 22 -7.52 4.54 8.00
N PRO A 23 -6.66 3.80 7.29
CA PRO A 23 -7.09 2.65 6.51
C PRO A 23 -7.73 1.61 7.44
N GLU A 24 -8.86 1.03 7.03
CA GLU A 24 -9.62 0.01 7.77
C GLU A 24 -9.60 -1.31 6.98
N CYS A 25 -9.70 -2.43 7.69
CA CYS A 25 -9.76 -3.74 7.06
C CYS A 25 -11.16 -3.99 6.46
N PRO A 26 -11.28 -4.54 5.24
CA PRO A 26 -12.57 -4.94 4.68
C PRO A 26 -13.16 -6.10 5.49
N ASP A 27 -14.43 -5.99 5.91
CA ASP A 27 -15.16 -7.02 6.68
C ASP A 27 -15.56 -8.24 5.81
N ASP A 28 -15.60 -8.06 4.49
CA ASP A 28 -16.12 -9.05 3.53
C ASP A 28 -15.07 -10.04 3.01
N SER A 29 -13.89 -10.16 3.63
CA SER A 29 -12.91 -11.16 3.17
C SER A 29 -13.30 -12.55 3.65
N GLU A 30 -13.79 -13.40 2.74
CA GLU A 30 -13.94 -14.86 2.97
C GLU A 30 -12.59 -15.57 3.21
N GLU A 31 -11.49 -14.83 3.19
CA GLU A 31 -10.10 -15.28 3.26
C GLU A 31 -9.45 -14.71 4.54
N ASP A 32 -8.63 -15.52 5.23
CA ASP A 32 -7.92 -15.10 6.47
C ASP A 32 -6.96 -13.90 6.29
N VAL A 33 -6.67 -13.51 5.04
CA VAL A 33 -5.78 -12.41 4.67
C VAL A 33 -6.39 -11.59 3.54
N ALA A 34 -6.79 -10.36 3.84
CA ALA A 34 -7.26 -9.40 2.84
C ALA A 34 -6.10 -8.51 2.34
N LEU A 35 -6.03 -8.28 1.03
CA LEU A 35 -5.11 -7.33 0.41
C LEU A 35 -5.88 -6.26 -0.35
N PHE A 36 -5.53 -4.98 -0.16
CA PHE A 36 -6.20 -3.87 -0.84
C PHE A 36 -5.25 -2.70 -1.19
N PRO A 37 -5.59 -1.88 -2.22
CA PRO A 37 -4.74 -0.79 -2.68
C PRO A 37 -4.55 0.32 -1.65
N ASN A 38 -3.38 0.96 -1.66
CA ASN A 38 -3.21 2.26 -1.02
C ASN A 38 -3.79 3.37 -1.93
N PRO A 39 -4.73 4.20 -1.45
CA PRO A 39 -5.34 5.27 -2.26
C PRO A 39 -4.37 6.42 -2.60
N ASP A 40 -3.30 6.58 -1.82
CA ASP A 40 -2.36 7.70 -1.92
C ASP A 40 -1.04 7.35 -2.61
N ASP A 41 -0.68 6.07 -2.67
CA ASP A 41 0.57 5.60 -3.29
C ASP A 41 0.40 4.25 -4.01
N CYS A 42 0.47 4.28 -5.36
CA CYS A 42 0.42 3.08 -6.20
C CYS A 42 1.49 2.04 -5.89
N THR A 43 2.62 2.47 -5.33
CA THR A 43 3.78 1.62 -5.06
C THR A 43 3.69 0.94 -3.69
N SER A 44 2.56 1.07 -3.01
CA SER A 44 2.25 0.36 -1.77
C SER A 44 0.81 -0.18 -1.76
N TYR A 45 0.57 -1.11 -0.84
CA TYR A 45 -0.73 -1.74 -0.60
C TYR A 45 -0.87 -2.09 0.87
N TYR A 46 -2.07 -2.43 1.31
CA TYR A 46 -2.32 -2.89 2.67
C TYR A 46 -2.60 -4.39 2.70
N THR A 47 -2.09 -5.07 3.72
CA THR A 47 -2.47 -6.43 4.09
C THR A 47 -3.13 -6.40 5.46
N CYS A 48 -4.23 -7.13 5.63
CA CYS A 48 -4.91 -7.26 6.91
C CYS A 48 -4.58 -8.59 7.56
N ILE A 49 -4.11 -8.52 8.81
CA ILE A 49 -3.86 -9.69 9.65
C ILE A 49 -4.59 -9.42 10.97
N ARG A 50 -5.68 -10.16 11.25
CA ARG A 50 -6.51 -9.99 12.46
C ARG A 50 -6.98 -8.54 12.65
N ASP A 51 -7.61 -7.97 11.63
CA ASP A 51 -8.15 -6.60 11.61
C ASP A 51 -7.10 -5.48 11.75
N GLN A 52 -5.82 -5.81 11.61
CA GLN A 52 -4.74 -4.83 11.62
C GLN A 52 -4.23 -4.60 10.19
N PRO A 53 -4.46 -3.42 9.60
CA PRO A 53 -3.93 -3.08 8.29
C PRO A 53 -2.44 -2.75 8.42
N LEU A 54 -1.62 -3.48 7.67
CA LEU A 54 -0.19 -3.27 7.56
C LEU A 54 0.16 -2.75 6.16
N LEU A 55 0.85 -1.62 6.10
CA LEU A 55 1.33 -1.05 4.84
C LEU A 55 2.54 -1.86 4.32
N MET A 56 2.46 -2.24 3.05
CA MET A 56 3.46 -3.02 2.34
C MET A 56 3.94 -2.25 1.12
N GLN A 57 5.25 -2.19 0.89
CA GLN A 57 5.83 -1.55 -0.28
C GLN A 57 6.09 -2.56 -1.40
N CYS A 58 5.76 -2.19 -2.63
CA CYS A 58 6.22 -2.88 -3.81
C CYS A 58 7.71 -2.62 -4.08
N HIS A 59 8.35 -3.55 -4.79
CA HIS A 59 9.71 -3.34 -5.28
C HIS A 59 9.76 -2.13 -6.24
N GLN A 60 10.94 -1.55 -6.38
CA GLN A 60 11.13 -0.35 -7.18
C GLN A 60 10.62 -0.53 -8.61
N GLY A 61 9.76 0.39 -9.04
CA GLY A 61 9.19 0.39 -10.40
C GLY A 61 7.94 -0.46 -10.57
N LEU A 62 7.48 -1.17 -9.53
CA LEU A 62 6.24 -1.93 -9.54
C LEU A 62 5.10 -1.16 -8.85
N GLU A 63 3.87 -1.44 -9.26
CA GLU A 63 2.64 -0.92 -8.68
C GLU A 63 1.76 -2.08 -8.22
N TYR A 64 0.99 -1.89 -7.15
CA TYR A 64 0.05 -2.91 -6.71
C TYR A 64 -1.09 -3.08 -7.72
N ASN A 65 -1.32 -4.31 -8.15
CA ASN A 65 -2.40 -4.71 -9.03
C ASN A 65 -3.48 -5.44 -8.21
N PRO A 66 -4.63 -4.80 -7.89
CA PRO A 66 -5.71 -5.40 -7.10
C PRO A 66 -6.43 -6.55 -7.81
N ILE A 67 -6.32 -6.63 -9.15
CA ILE A 67 -6.94 -7.73 -9.92
C ILE A 67 -6.14 -9.01 -9.72
N LEU A 68 -4.81 -8.91 -9.78
CA LEU A 68 -3.90 -10.05 -9.59
C LEU A 68 -3.47 -10.24 -8.13
N ARG A 69 -3.79 -9.27 -7.26
CA ARG A 69 -3.35 -9.17 -5.86
C ARG A 69 -1.82 -9.27 -5.68
N ILE A 70 -1.05 -8.71 -6.61
CA ILE A 70 0.43 -8.70 -6.58
C ILE A 70 0.99 -7.33 -6.99
N CYS A 71 2.27 -7.09 -6.71
CA CYS A 71 3.01 -5.99 -7.34
C CYS A 71 3.37 -6.39 -8.78
N ASP A 72 2.88 -5.62 -9.74
CA ASP A 72 3.06 -5.86 -11.18
C ASP A 72 3.61 -4.60 -11.86
N TRP A 73 4.07 -4.73 -13.09
CA TRP A 73 4.55 -3.60 -13.87
C TRP A 73 3.41 -2.59 -14.13
N PRO A 74 3.68 -1.28 -14.04
CA PRO A 74 2.69 -0.23 -14.25
C PRO A 74 2.14 -0.31 -15.67
N LYS A 75 0.88 -0.73 -15.80
CA LYS A 75 0.17 -0.67 -17.09
C LYS A 75 -0.26 0.76 -17.34
N LYS A 76 -0.13 1.22 -18.58
CA LYS A 76 -0.29 2.62 -18.97
C LYS A 76 -1.66 3.24 -18.62
N ASN A 77 -2.68 2.50 -18.18
CA ASN A 77 -4.04 3.02 -18.37
C ASN A 77 -5.20 2.69 -17.41
N VAL A 78 -5.08 2.07 -16.23
CA VAL A 78 -6.35 1.81 -15.51
C VAL A 78 -6.34 1.80 -13.98
N THR A 79 -5.29 1.32 -13.32
CA THR A 79 -5.50 0.92 -11.92
C THR A 79 -5.23 2.02 -10.90
N CYS A 80 -4.21 2.86 -11.13
CA CYS A 80 -3.77 3.79 -10.10
C CYS A 80 -3.87 5.26 -10.49
N LYS A 81 -4.51 6.04 -9.61
CA LYS A 81 -4.81 7.47 -9.81
C LYS A 81 -3.76 8.41 -9.22
N ARG A 82 -2.95 7.93 -8.27
CA ARG A 82 -1.98 8.75 -7.52
C ARG A 82 -0.60 8.10 -7.48
N ARG A 83 0.19 8.42 -8.49
CA ARG A 83 1.61 8.10 -8.51
C ARG A 83 2.34 9.10 -7.61
N PRO A 84 3.15 8.66 -6.65
CA PRO A 84 4.04 9.56 -5.96
C PRO A 84 4.90 10.28 -7.01
N VAL A 85 5.02 11.60 -6.89
CA VAL A 85 6.03 12.34 -7.62
C VAL A 85 7.37 11.91 -7.06
N ARG A 86 7.96 10.89 -7.69
CA ARG A 86 9.29 10.41 -7.34
C ARG A 86 10.28 11.56 -7.61
N PRO A 87 10.99 12.08 -6.61
CA PRO A 87 12.11 12.97 -6.87
C PRO A 87 13.09 12.27 -7.81
N PRO A 88 13.78 12.97 -8.73
CA PRO A 88 14.80 12.35 -9.58
C PRO A 88 15.81 11.64 -8.68
N HIS A 89 15.87 10.32 -8.81
CA HIS A 89 16.68 9.42 -8.00
C HIS A 89 18.16 9.80 -8.07
N SER A 90 18.77 10.07 -6.91
CA SER A 90 20.22 9.93 -6.75
C SER A 90 20.54 8.44 -6.51
N PRO A 91 21.58 7.87 -7.15
CA PRO A 91 21.85 6.42 -7.11
C PRO A 91 22.43 5.89 -5.79
N HIS A 92 22.30 6.61 -4.67
CA HIS A 92 22.78 6.15 -3.37
C HIS A 92 21.83 6.54 -2.24
N SER A 93 21.09 5.54 -1.75
CA SER A 93 20.78 5.45 -0.32
C SER A 93 20.78 3.98 0.07
N PRO A 94 21.50 3.61 1.15
CA PRO A 94 21.66 2.23 1.55
C PRO A 94 20.30 1.66 1.97
N ASN A 95 20.05 0.44 1.51
CA ASN A 95 18.97 -0.44 1.95
C ASN A 95 18.67 -0.23 3.45
N PRO A 96 17.40 -0.03 3.86
CA PRO A 96 17.01 -0.44 5.20
C PRO A 96 17.38 -1.93 5.34
N PRO A 97 17.83 -2.42 6.51
CA PRO A 97 18.11 -3.83 6.68
C PRO A 97 16.87 -4.63 6.30
N GLN A 98 16.92 -5.27 5.12
CA GLN A 98 15.97 -6.26 4.71
C GLN A 98 16.08 -7.38 5.74
N ALA A 99 15.18 -7.38 6.73
CA ALA A 99 14.69 -8.62 7.29
C ALA A 99 13.80 -9.31 6.23
N SER A 100 14.36 -9.54 5.04
CA SER A 100 13.92 -10.57 4.12
C SER A 100 14.29 -11.87 4.81
N THR A 101 13.41 -12.32 5.72
CA THR A 101 13.33 -13.75 5.99
C THR A 101 12.97 -14.36 4.65
N SER A 102 14.00 -14.86 3.96
CA SER A 102 13.84 -15.79 2.88
C SER A 102 13.11 -16.98 3.49
N LYS A 103 11.78 -16.95 3.47
CA LYS A 103 11.00 -18.17 3.60
C LYS A 103 11.20 -18.84 2.26
N SER A 104 12.32 -19.56 2.17
CA SER A 104 12.61 -20.54 1.15
C SER A 104 11.33 -21.31 0.91
N THR A 105 10.67 -20.99 -0.19
CA THR A 105 9.62 -21.82 -0.75
C THR A 105 10.25 -23.18 -0.87
N LYS A 106 9.84 -24.13 -0.01
CA LYS A 106 10.24 -25.51 -0.19
C LYS A 106 9.87 -25.88 -1.61
N HIS A 107 10.88 -26.12 -2.44
CA HIS A 107 10.70 -26.87 -3.68
C HIS A 107 9.96 -28.15 -3.27
N VAL A 108 8.79 -28.38 -3.83
CA VAL A 108 8.09 -29.65 -3.63
C VAL A 108 8.86 -30.68 -4.47
N ASP A 109 9.85 -31.32 -3.86
CA ASP A 109 10.47 -32.53 -4.39
C ASP A 109 9.42 -33.65 -4.37
N ILE A 110 8.81 -33.91 -5.53
CA ILE A 110 7.96 -35.10 -5.71
C ILE A 110 8.90 -36.30 -5.82
N GLY A 111 9.08 -36.99 -4.70
CA GLY A 111 9.82 -38.24 -4.61
C GLY A 111 9.19 -39.36 -5.44
N ARG A 112 9.96 -39.84 -6.42
CA ARG A 112 10.12 -41.22 -6.93
C ARG A 112 9.17 -42.31 -6.40
N MET A 113 8.39 -42.92 -7.30
CA MET A 113 7.87 -44.29 -7.16
C MET A 113 8.65 -45.23 -8.11
N PRO A 114 9.15 -46.39 -7.65
CA PRO A 114 9.72 -47.43 -8.51
C PRO A 114 8.63 -48.41 -9.01
N ALA A 115 8.82 -48.93 -10.22
CA ALA A 115 8.25 -50.19 -10.70
C ALA A 115 9.40 -51.04 -11.23
#